data_AF-A0A442XW34-F1
#
_entry.id   AF-A0A442XW34-F1
#
_cell.length_a   1.000
_cell.length_b   1.000
_cell.length_c   1.000
_cell.angle_alpha   90.00
_cell.angle_beta   90.00
_cell.angle_gamma   90.00
#
_symmetry.space_group_name_H-M   'P 1'
#
loop_
_entity.id
_entity.type
_entity.pdbx_description
1 polymer ?
#
loop_
_entity_poly.entity_id
_entity_poly.type
_entity_poly.pdbx_seq_one_letter_code
_entity_poly.pdbx_strand_id
1 'polypeptide(L)'
;MAMDPPGQTDSGTAGVIARPPLLFLAALLIGFVLDRLLRLPFPGPGLVSWIIGGSLILIGFALFAAGIRNFSRAATPVPTNEPTRVLVTTGIHGWTRNPIYLGMFLIYGGIGVAAQNIWILVLTLPLAILIRYGVVAREEAYLERRFGDAYLDYRQRVRRWL
;
A
#
# COMPACT_ATOMS: atom_id res chain seq x y z
N MET A 1 11.94 42.32 -19.05
CA MET A 1 10.86 42.28 -18.04
C MET A 1 9.78 41.35 -18.60
N ALA A 2 9.93 40.06 -18.37
CA ALA A 2 9.00 39.05 -18.88
C ALA A 2 7.94 38.80 -17.80
N MET A 3 6.67 38.90 -18.19
CA MET A 3 5.51 38.69 -17.34
C MET A 3 5.37 37.19 -17.07
N ASP A 4 5.42 36.79 -15.80
CA ASP A 4 5.04 35.44 -15.38
C ASP A 4 3.54 35.21 -15.65
N PRO A 5 3.15 34.07 -16.25
CA PRO A 5 1.74 33.74 -16.43
C PRO A 5 1.08 33.42 -15.08
N PRO A 6 -0.21 33.79 -14.90
CA PRO A 6 -0.86 33.76 -13.60
C PRO A 6 -1.22 32.33 -13.17
N GLY A 7 -0.77 31.97 -11.96
CA GLY A 7 -1.57 31.23 -10.99
C GLY A 7 -2.01 29.82 -11.40
N GLN A 8 -1.08 28.91 -11.66
CA GLN A 8 -1.32 27.50 -11.36
C GLN A 8 -1.05 27.30 -9.87
N THR A 9 -2.11 27.28 -9.07
CA THR A 9 -2.03 26.77 -7.70
C THR A 9 -1.71 25.29 -7.80
N ASP A 10 -0.43 24.93 -7.68
CA ASP A 10 0.03 23.56 -7.46
C ASP A 10 -0.63 23.05 -6.17
N SER A 11 -1.81 22.45 -6.30
CA SER A 11 -2.40 21.60 -5.27
C SER A 11 -1.57 20.31 -5.22
N GLY A 12 -0.36 20.43 -4.68
CA GLY A 12 0.73 19.46 -4.70
C GLY A 12 0.47 18.25 -3.81
N THR A 13 -0.58 17.49 -4.11
CA THR A 13 -0.84 16.22 -3.44
C THR A 13 -1.61 15.31 -4.40
N ALA A 14 -1.37 14.00 -4.34
CA ALA A 14 -1.91 13.02 -5.28
C ALA A 14 -3.46 12.87 -5.26
N GLY A 15 -4.18 13.72 -4.52
CA GLY A 15 -5.64 13.70 -4.46
C GLY A 15 -6.18 12.34 -4.04
N VAL A 16 -5.55 11.69 -3.06
CA VAL A 16 -5.90 10.33 -2.66
C VAL A 16 -7.17 10.36 -1.81
N ILE A 17 -8.14 9.47 -2.12
CA ILE A 17 -9.48 9.45 -1.53
C ILE A 17 -9.45 9.21 0.00
N ALA A 18 -8.47 8.47 0.51
CA ALA A 18 -8.26 8.22 1.94
C ALA A 18 -6.83 7.70 2.21
N ARG A 19 -6.31 7.93 3.43
CA ARG A 19 -5.02 7.38 3.86
C ARG A 19 -5.08 5.85 3.85
N PRO A 20 -4.20 5.14 3.13
CA PRO A 20 -4.27 3.68 3.03
C PRO A 20 -4.37 2.97 4.38
N PRO A 21 -3.59 3.33 5.44
CA PRO A 21 -3.72 2.67 6.74
C PRO A 21 -5.14 2.73 7.33
N LEU A 22 -5.90 3.80 7.07
CA LEU A 22 -7.27 3.93 7.53
C LEU A 22 -8.22 3.00 6.78
N LEU A 23 -7.99 2.78 5.47
CA LEU A 23 -8.76 1.82 4.67
C LEU A 23 -8.55 0.39 5.18
N PHE A 24 -7.30 0.00 5.46
CA PHE A 24 -7.00 -1.30 6.06
C PHE A 24 -7.62 -1.46 7.44
N LEU A 25 -7.52 -0.43 8.30
CA LEU A 25 -8.11 -0.45 9.63
C LEU A 25 -9.64 -0.58 9.56
N ALA A 26 -10.30 0.20 8.70
CA ALA A 26 -11.73 0.13 8.50
C ALA A 26 -12.17 -1.26 8.01
N ALA A 27 -11.48 -1.82 7.02
CA ALA A 27 -11.75 -3.16 6.52
C ALA A 27 -11.54 -4.24 7.60
N LEU A 28 -10.58 -4.06 8.49
CA LEU A 28 -10.30 -4.96 9.61
C LEU A 28 -11.42 -4.91 10.65
N LEU A 29 -11.86 -3.71 11.04
CA LEU A 29 -12.99 -3.51 11.95
C LEU A 29 -14.28 -4.10 11.36
N ILE A 30 -14.56 -3.86 10.08
CA ILE A 30 -15.71 -4.46 9.39
C ILE A 30 -15.62 -5.98 9.42
N GLY A 31 -14.45 -6.57 9.14
CA GLY A 31 -14.25 -8.02 9.20
C GLY A 31 -14.52 -8.61 10.59
N PHE A 32 -14.11 -7.93 11.66
CA PHE A 32 -14.42 -8.36 13.04
C PHE A 32 -15.90 -8.22 13.38
N VAL A 33 -16.56 -7.14 12.94
CA VAL A 33 -18.01 -6.96 13.12
C VAL A 33 -18.77 -8.06 12.37
N LEU A 34 -18.42 -8.32 11.12
CA LEU A 34 -19.03 -9.38 10.31
C LEU A 34 -18.84 -10.76 10.94
N ASP A 35 -17.66 -11.07 11.46
CA ASP A 35 -17.42 -12.34 12.16
C ASP A 35 -18.26 -12.47 13.43
N ARG A 36 -18.44 -11.35 14.16
CA ARG A 36 -19.26 -11.34 15.37
C ARG A 36 -20.76 -11.53 15.09
N LEU A 37 -21.23 -11.06 13.93
CA LEU A 37 -22.61 -11.16 13.48
C LEU A 37 -22.90 -12.47 12.73
N LEU A 38 -21.97 -12.92 11.89
CA LEU A 38 -22.09 -14.05 10.98
C LEU A 38 -20.82 -14.91 11.06
N ARG A 39 -20.69 -15.66 12.16
CA ARG A 39 -19.50 -16.48 12.37
C ARG A 39 -19.42 -17.62 11.36
N LEU A 40 -18.33 -17.66 10.58
CA LEU A 40 -18.07 -18.72 9.62
C LEU A 40 -16.99 -19.68 10.16
N PRO A 41 -17.09 -20.99 9.85
CA PRO A 41 -16.07 -21.95 10.28
C PRO A 41 -14.77 -21.71 9.51
N PHE A 42 -13.66 -21.56 10.24
CA PHE A 42 -12.34 -21.46 9.64
C PHE A 42 -11.66 -22.83 9.58
N PRO A 43 -11.09 -23.23 8.43
CA PRO A 43 -10.46 -24.54 8.29
C PRO A 43 -9.11 -24.63 9.02
N GLY A 44 -8.88 -25.78 9.67
CA GLY A 44 -7.58 -26.14 10.24
C GLY A 44 -7.38 -25.78 11.71
N PRO A 45 -6.33 -26.35 12.33
CA PRO A 45 -6.05 -26.15 13.75
C PRO A 45 -5.50 -24.74 14.02
N GLY A 46 -5.94 -24.13 15.13
CA GLY A 46 -5.57 -22.77 15.49
C GLY A 46 -4.05 -22.52 15.54
N LEU A 47 -3.25 -23.50 16.00
CA LEU A 47 -1.79 -23.38 16.03
C LEU A 47 -1.20 -23.15 14.63
N VAL A 48 -1.68 -23.87 13.62
CA VAL A 48 -1.20 -23.71 12.23
C VAL A 48 -1.60 -22.33 11.71
N SER A 49 -2.83 -21.89 11.97
CA SER A 49 -3.31 -20.55 11.61
C SER A 49 -2.46 -19.45 12.28
N TRP A 50 -2.09 -19.61 13.55
CA TRP A 50 -1.21 -18.69 14.27
C TRP A 50 0.19 -18.62 13.68
N ILE A 51 0.79 -19.77 13.35
CA ILE A 51 2.13 -19.82 12.74
C ILE A 51 2.12 -19.17 11.35
N ILE A 52 1.15 -19.51 10.51
CA ILE A 52 1.03 -18.94 9.17
C ILE A 52 0.75 -17.44 9.27
N GLY A 53 -0.26 -17.05 10.05
CA GLY A 53 -0.65 -15.66 10.21
C GLY A 53 0.46 -14.80 10.80
N GLY A 54 1.13 -15.29 11.85
CA GLY A 54 2.29 -14.63 12.45
C GLY A 54 3.46 -14.48 11.46
N SER A 55 3.74 -15.51 10.65
CA SER A 55 4.81 -15.44 9.63
C SER A 55 4.49 -14.39 8.56
N LEU A 56 3.24 -14.34 8.09
CA LEU A 56 2.78 -13.34 7.12
C LEU A 56 2.90 -11.91 7.69
N ILE A 57 2.50 -11.71 8.95
CA ILE A 57 2.64 -10.43 9.64
C ILE A 57 4.11 -10.01 9.71
N LEU A 58 5.01 -10.91 10.14
CA LEU A 58 6.44 -10.62 10.24
C LEU A 58 7.06 -10.24 8.89
N ILE A 59 6.77 -11.01 7.84
CA ILE A 59 7.23 -10.70 6.48
C ILE A 59 6.65 -9.37 6.00
N GLY A 60 5.37 -9.13 6.25
CA GLY A 60 4.70 -7.89 5.87
C GLY A 60 5.30 -6.66 6.57
N PHE A 61 5.60 -6.75 7.87
CA PHE A 61 6.30 -5.72 8.62
C PHE A 61 7.72 -5.49 8.09
N ALA A 62 8.45 -6.56 7.74
CA ALA A 62 9.78 -6.43 7.17
C ALA A 62 9.76 -5.67 5.84
N LEU A 63 8.80 -5.97 4.95
CA LEU A 63 8.60 -5.25 3.68
C LEU A 63 8.20 -3.79 3.89
N PHE A 64 7.26 -3.54 4.81
CA PHE A 64 6.81 -2.19 5.16
C PHE A 64 7.98 -1.34 5.68
N ALA A 65 8.73 -1.87 6.65
CA ALA A 65 9.89 -1.21 7.22
C ALA A 65 11.01 -1.01 6.19
N ALA A 66 11.27 -1.98 5.31
CA ALA A 66 12.24 -1.83 4.23
C ALA A 66 11.83 -0.73 3.24
N GLY A 67 10.53 -0.64 2.91
CA GLY A 67 9.98 0.41 2.06
C GLY A 67 10.19 1.79 2.67
N ILE A 68 9.82 1.97 3.95
CA ILE A 68 10.03 3.23 4.68
C ILE A 68 11.52 3.58 4.75
N ARG A 69 12.38 2.63 5.12
CA ARG A 69 13.84 2.85 5.20
C ARG A 69 14.43 3.32 3.88
N ASN A 70 13.94 2.82 2.75
CA ASN A 70 14.38 3.26 1.44
C ASN A 70 14.04 4.73 1.17
N PHE A 71 12.83 5.18 1.54
CA PHE A 71 12.44 6.59 1.43
C PHE A 71 13.22 7.47 2.40
N SER A 72 13.39 7.03 3.66
CA SER A 72 14.19 7.74 4.66
C SER A 72 15.65 7.91 4.23
N ARG A 73 16.27 6.86 3.66
CA ARG A 73 17.65 6.93 3.13
C ARG A 73 17.77 7.84 1.91
N ALA A 74 16.72 7.93 1.10
CA ALA A 74 16.66 8.86 -0.02
C ALA A 74 16.29 10.30 0.40
N ALA A 75 16.16 10.58 1.70
CA ALA A 75 15.73 11.88 2.25
C ALA A 75 14.44 12.40 1.59
N THR A 76 13.54 11.49 1.21
CA THR A 76 12.27 11.82 0.59
C THR A 76 11.11 11.33 1.46
N PRO A 77 10.05 12.13 1.59
CA PRO A 77 8.84 11.68 2.26
C PRO A 77 8.22 10.53 1.46
N VAL A 78 7.61 9.58 2.18
CA VAL A 78 6.80 8.54 1.55
C VAL A 78 5.72 9.24 0.70
N PRO A 79 5.52 8.87 -0.57
CA PRO A 79 4.59 9.55 -1.46
C PRO A 79 3.19 9.36 -0.92
N THR A 80 2.69 10.33 -0.17
CA THR A 80 1.30 10.35 0.30
C THR A 80 0.84 11.78 0.48
N ASN A 81 1.70 12.68 0.98
CA ASN A 81 1.30 14.05 1.31
C ASN A 81 2.32 15.17 1.03
N GLU A 82 3.52 14.85 0.55
CA GLU A 82 4.57 15.84 0.29
C GLU A 82 5.17 15.65 -1.12
N PRO A 83 5.68 16.71 -1.75
CA PRO A 83 6.29 16.60 -3.07
C PRO A 83 7.44 15.60 -3.03
N THR A 84 7.30 14.49 -3.76
CA THR A 84 8.38 13.52 -3.94
C THR A 84 9.53 14.24 -4.66
N ARG A 85 10.65 14.47 -3.96
CA ARG A 85 11.81 15.19 -4.51
C ARG A 85 12.71 14.29 -5.37
N VAL A 86 12.71 12.99 -5.10
CA VAL A 86 13.56 11.99 -5.76
C VAL A 86 12.76 10.72 -5.99
N LEU A 87 12.88 10.15 -7.19
CA LEU A 87 12.31 8.84 -7.51
C LEU A 87 13.19 7.74 -6.90
N VAL A 88 12.66 7.02 -5.89
CA VAL A 88 13.37 5.93 -5.22
C VAL A 88 13.20 4.63 -6.01
N THR A 89 14.23 4.19 -6.72
CA THR A 89 14.22 2.99 -7.57
C THR A 89 15.13 1.86 -7.09
N THR A 90 15.87 2.08 -5.99
CA THR A 90 16.85 1.13 -5.44
C THR A 90 16.29 0.37 -4.24
N GLY A 91 16.99 -0.69 -3.79
CA GLY A 91 16.54 -1.53 -2.67
C GLY A 91 15.23 -2.26 -2.96
N ILE A 92 14.29 -2.29 -2.00
CA ILE A 92 13.01 -3.00 -2.16
C ILE A 92 12.12 -2.41 -3.27
N HIS A 93 12.28 -1.11 -3.58
CA HIS A 93 11.58 -0.47 -4.70
C HIS A 93 12.13 -0.91 -6.07
N GLY A 94 13.33 -1.49 -6.14
CA GLY A 94 13.85 -2.10 -7.37
C GLY A 94 13.16 -3.44 -7.72
N TRP A 95 12.49 -4.07 -6.77
CA TRP A 95 11.85 -5.38 -6.94
C TRP A 95 10.35 -5.23 -7.24
N THR A 96 9.70 -4.28 -6.58
CA THR A 96 8.29 -3.94 -6.79
C THR A 96 8.11 -2.45 -6.62
N ARG A 97 7.24 -1.85 -7.42
CA ARG A 97 6.97 -0.41 -7.33
C ARG A 97 6.24 0.00 -6.04
N ASN A 98 5.57 -0.96 -5.38
CA ASN A 98 4.65 -0.70 -4.27
C ASN A 98 4.87 -1.64 -3.05
N PRO A 99 6.10 -1.77 -2.52
CA PRO A 99 6.45 -2.76 -1.49
C PRO A 99 5.75 -2.50 -0.15
N ILE A 100 5.47 -1.23 0.16
CA ILE A 100 4.72 -0.82 1.35
C ILE A 100 3.31 -1.42 1.30
N TYR A 101 2.60 -1.28 0.19
CA TYR A 101 1.27 -1.84 0.01
C TYR A 101 1.29 -3.37 0.10
N LEU A 102 2.29 -4.03 -0.49
CA LEU A 102 2.45 -5.48 -0.37
C LEU A 102 2.61 -5.88 1.10
N GLY A 103 3.45 -5.17 1.85
CA GLY A 103 3.60 -5.38 3.29
C GLY A 103 2.30 -5.22 4.07
N MET A 104 1.51 -4.18 3.76
CA MET A 104 0.21 -3.94 4.41
C MET A 104 -0.79 -5.06 4.12
N PHE A 105 -0.86 -5.57 2.88
CA PHE A 105 -1.73 -6.69 2.54
C PHE A 105 -1.30 -8.00 3.21
N LEU A 106 0.00 -8.26 3.36
CA LEU A 106 0.50 -9.41 4.11
C LEU A 106 0.17 -9.30 5.60
N ILE A 107 0.32 -8.13 6.21
CA ILE A 107 -0.09 -7.89 7.60
C ILE A 107 -1.60 -8.10 7.76
N TYR A 108 -2.40 -7.50 6.89
CA TYR A 108 -3.86 -7.61 6.92
C TYR A 108 -4.34 -9.06 6.78
N GLY A 109 -3.86 -9.77 5.76
CA GLY A 109 -4.18 -11.18 5.54
C GLY A 109 -3.67 -12.07 6.68
N GLY A 110 -2.46 -11.79 7.19
CA GLY A 110 -1.89 -12.51 8.32
C GLY A 110 -2.71 -12.36 9.60
N ILE A 111 -3.28 -11.17 9.86
CA ILE A 111 -4.25 -10.98 10.96
C ILE A 111 -5.51 -11.81 10.73
N GLY A 112 -6.05 -11.81 9.50
CA GLY A 112 -7.22 -12.62 9.16
C GLY A 112 -6.99 -14.12 9.40
N VAL A 113 -5.83 -14.64 9.02
CA VAL A 113 -5.46 -16.04 9.26
C VAL A 113 -5.25 -16.31 10.76
N ALA A 114 -4.47 -15.48 11.47
CA ALA A 114 -4.19 -15.69 12.90
C ALA A 114 -5.46 -15.60 13.77
N ALA A 115 -6.37 -14.69 13.42
CA ALA A 115 -7.66 -14.54 14.07
C ALA A 115 -8.71 -15.57 13.60
N GLN A 116 -8.35 -16.44 12.63
CA GLN A 116 -9.25 -17.41 12.01
C GLN A 116 -10.55 -16.74 11.50
N ASN A 117 -10.42 -15.55 10.90
CA ASN A 117 -11.54 -14.73 10.47
C ASN A 117 -11.63 -14.70 8.93
N ILE A 118 -12.62 -15.42 8.38
CA ILE A 118 -12.85 -15.52 6.94
C ILE A 118 -13.24 -14.17 6.33
N TRP A 119 -14.00 -13.33 7.03
CA TRP A 119 -14.46 -12.05 6.50
C TRP A 119 -13.31 -11.10 6.21
N ILE A 120 -12.29 -11.07 7.07
CA ILE A 120 -11.06 -10.32 6.81
C ILE A 120 -10.40 -10.81 5.52
N LEU A 121 -10.30 -12.13 5.31
CA LEU A 121 -9.72 -12.67 4.08
C LEU A 121 -10.56 -12.32 2.84
N VAL A 122 -11.88 -12.43 2.92
CA VAL A 122 -12.80 -12.07 1.83
C VAL A 122 -12.69 -10.58 1.47
N LEU A 123 -12.61 -9.70 2.47
CA LEU A 123 -12.47 -8.25 2.28
C LEU A 123 -11.13 -7.85 1.65
N THR A 124 -10.15 -8.75 1.59
CA THR A 124 -8.87 -8.52 0.89
C THR A 124 -9.09 -8.15 -0.58
N LEU A 125 -10.01 -8.82 -1.27
CA LEU A 125 -10.25 -8.59 -2.69
C LEU A 125 -10.83 -7.19 -3.00
N PRO A 126 -11.95 -6.75 -2.38
CA PRO A 126 -12.45 -5.40 -2.59
C PRO A 126 -11.45 -4.34 -2.11
N LEU A 127 -10.70 -4.61 -1.02
CA LEU A 127 -9.66 -3.71 -0.55
C LEU A 127 -8.51 -3.58 -1.57
N ALA A 128 -8.08 -4.67 -2.21
CA ALA A 128 -7.07 -4.66 -3.27
C ALA A 128 -7.51 -3.81 -4.47
N ILE A 129 -8.77 -3.95 -4.89
CA ILE A 129 -9.36 -3.14 -5.96
C ILE A 129 -9.36 -1.66 -5.56
N LEU A 130 -9.81 -1.34 -4.34
CA LEU A 130 -9.86 0.03 -3.83
C LEU A 130 -8.46 0.67 -3.75
N ILE A 131 -7.47 -0.05 -3.23
CA ILE A 131 -6.09 0.45 -3.16
C ILE A 131 -5.51 0.63 -4.56
N ARG A 132 -5.72 -0.32 -5.47
CA ARG A 132 -5.18 -0.27 -6.83
C ARG A 132 -5.71 0.94 -7.62
N TYR A 133 -7.02 1.15 -7.63
CA TYR A 133 -7.65 2.19 -8.45
C TYR A 133 -7.84 3.52 -7.70
N GLY A 134 -8.06 3.47 -6.39
CA GLY A 134 -8.30 4.66 -5.56
C GLY A 134 -7.02 5.34 -5.08
N VAL A 135 -5.92 4.61 -4.97
CA VAL A 135 -4.64 5.13 -4.44
C VAL A 135 -3.52 4.98 -5.46
N VAL A 136 -3.12 3.75 -5.77
CA VAL A 136 -1.91 3.46 -6.56
C VAL A 136 -1.99 4.10 -7.94
N ALA A 137 -3.10 3.95 -8.66
CA ALA A 137 -3.25 4.56 -9.99
C ALA A 137 -3.09 6.10 -9.98
N ARG A 138 -3.54 6.76 -8.89
CA ARG A 138 -3.39 8.21 -8.73
C ARG A 138 -1.95 8.60 -8.40
N GLU A 139 -1.30 7.82 -7.53
CA GLU A 139 0.13 7.98 -7.22
C GLU A 139 1.00 7.79 -8.46
N GLU A 140 0.76 6.74 -9.27
CA GLU A 140 1.48 6.50 -10.52
C GLU A 140 1.28 7.65 -11.53
N ALA A 141 0.05 8.13 -11.69
CA ALA A 141 -0.25 9.27 -12.58
C ALA A 141 0.35 10.59 -12.08
N TYR A 142 0.52 10.76 -10.77
CA TYR A 142 1.24 11.90 -10.20
C TYR A 142 2.75 11.79 -10.47
N LEU A 143 3.34 10.61 -10.24
CA LEU A 143 4.76 10.37 -10.49
C LEU A 143 5.11 10.51 -11.98
N GLU A 144 4.24 10.02 -12.88
CA GLU A 144 4.41 10.19 -14.33
C GLU A 144 4.39 11.66 -14.73
N ARG A 145 3.44 12.45 -14.20
CA ARG A 145 3.40 13.91 -14.44
C ARG A 145 4.61 14.63 -13.87
N ARG A 146 5.13 14.19 -12.73
CA ARG A 146 6.22 14.87 -12.01
C ARG A 146 7.61 14.56 -12.57
N PHE A 147 7.84 13.32 -13.01
CA PHE A 147 9.15 12.79 -13.39
C PHE A 147 9.25 12.34 -14.86
N GLY A 148 8.14 12.32 -15.60
CA GLY A 148 8.12 12.03 -17.04
C GLY A 148 8.81 10.72 -17.39
N ASP A 149 9.74 10.79 -18.35
CA ASP A 149 10.47 9.64 -18.91
C ASP A 149 11.22 8.82 -17.86
N ALA A 150 11.78 9.46 -16.83
CA ALA A 150 12.48 8.75 -15.75
C ALA A 150 11.55 7.78 -15.00
N TYR A 151 10.27 8.14 -14.84
CA TYR A 151 9.27 7.25 -14.25
C TYR A 151 8.81 6.17 -15.24
N LEU A 152 8.69 6.49 -16.53
CA LEU A 152 8.35 5.52 -17.56
C LEU A 152 9.40 4.40 -17.67
N ASP A 153 10.69 4.77 -17.67
CA ASP A 153 11.81 3.82 -17.68
C ASP A 153 11.83 2.93 -16.43
N TYR A 154 11.51 3.52 -15.27
CA TYR A 154 11.37 2.76 -14.04
C TYR A 154 10.17 1.80 -14.10
N ARG A 155 9.03 2.25 -14.62
CA ARG A 155 7.80 1.46 -14.79
C ARG A 155 8.00 0.26 -15.72
N GLN A 156 8.83 0.39 -16.75
CA GLN A 156 9.17 -0.71 -17.65
C GLN A 156 10.05 -1.77 -16.98
N ARG A 157 10.97 -1.35 -16.10
CA ARG A 157 11.92 -2.25 -15.43
C ARG A 157 11.32 -2.98 -14.23
N VAL A 158 10.39 -2.35 -13.51
CA VAL A 158 9.87 -2.88 -12.25
C VAL A 158 8.37 -3.13 -12.33
N ARG A 159 7.96 -4.36 -12.04
CA ARG A 159 6.54 -4.74 -12.07
C ARG A 159 5.77 -4.16 -10.88
N ARG A 160 4.46 -4.01 -11.11
CA ARG A 160 3.48 -3.87 -10.03
C ARG A 160 3.19 -5.25 -9.45
N TRP A 161 2.92 -5.32 -8.16
CA TRP A 161 2.54 -6.58 -7.49
C TRP A 161 1.00 -6.79 -7.46
N LEU A 162 0.22 -5.81 -7.96
CA LEU A 162 -1.24 -5.75 -8.09
C LEU A 162 -1.64 -5.38 -9.53
#